data_AF-A0A2D5XCP9-F1
#
_entry.id   AF-A0A2D5XCP9-F1
#
_cell.length_a   1.000
_cell.length_b   1.000
_cell.length_c   1.000
_cell.angle_alpha   90.00
_cell.angle_beta   90.00
_cell.angle_gamma   90.00
#
_symmetry.space_group_name_H-M   'P 1'
#
loop_
_entity.id
_entity.type
_entity.pdbx_description
1 polymer ?
#
loop_
_entity_poly.entity_id
_entity_poly.type
_entity_poly.pdbx_seq_one_letter_code
_entity_poly.pdbx_strand_id
1 'polypeptide(L)'
;MMILCQPNELKLSCFGCCGNSYTNKKKIIRDIRKNTLEFENKKSLKSFMTRTTELRSSGICANLILKDEKFFCPGHPQLNKNIDYRNLDPDCHKEHICKTYSLFQTWNKEKQKQFLNFLKSKKLNSYAYSIRLDNNYLLEEFERGAKNQKD
;
A
#
# COMPACT_ATOMS: atom_id res chain seq x y z
N MET A 1 14.85 -8.93 1.88
CA MET A 1 14.35 -8.03 0.81
C MET A 1 13.56 -6.91 1.48
N MET A 2 13.90 -5.64 1.22
CA MET A 2 13.14 -4.51 1.76
C MET A 2 11.85 -4.31 0.96
N ILE A 3 10.71 -4.27 1.63
CA ILE A 3 9.39 -4.10 1.00
C ILE A 3 8.98 -2.65 1.22
N LEU A 4 9.13 -1.81 0.19
CA LEU A 4 8.78 -0.39 0.26
C LEU A 4 7.29 -0.16 0.58
N CYS A 5 6.41 -1.10 0.23
CA CYS A 5 4.98 -1.00 0.60
C CYS A 5 4.72 -1.14 2.10
N GLN A 6 5.61 -1.80 2.85
CA GLN A 6 5.46 -2.08 4.27
C GLN A 6 6.82 -1.91 5.00
N PRO A 7 7.41 -0.70 5.02
CA PRO A 7 8.73 -0.49 5.59
C PRO A 7 8.62 -0.50 7.12
N ASN A 8 8.86 -1.68 7.72
CA ASN A 8 8.71 -1.91 9.16
C ASN A 8 9.51 -0.92 10.02
N GLU A 9 10.71 -0.54 9.58
CA GLU A 9 11.57 0.43 10.29
C GLU A 9 10.97 1.84 10.38
N LEU A 10 10.06 2.20 9.47
CA LEU A 10 9.37 3.49 9.46
C LEU A 10 7.98 3.42 10.09
N LYS A 11 7.52 2.22 10.48
CA LYS A 11 6.13 1.96 10.92
C LYS A 11 5.08 2.49 9.94
N LEU A 12 5.38 2.46 8.64
CA LEU A 12 4.46 2.85 7.57
C LEU A 12 3.89 1.62 6.87
N SER A 13 2.70 1.79 6.30
CA SER A 13 2.06 0.82 5.42
C SER A 13 1.38 1.57 4.27
N CYS A 14 1.52 1.05 3.05
CA CYS A 14 0.77 1.57 1.90
C CYS A 14 -0.54 0.79 1.70
N PHE A 15 -1.43 1.32 0.88
CA PHE A 15 -2.69 0.67 0.52
C PHE A 15 -2.56 -0.64 -0.29
N GLY A 16 -1.36 -1.04 -0.70
CA GLY A 16 -1.13 -2.28 -1.46
C GLY A 16 -1.15 -2.03 -2.97
N CYS A 17 -1.81 -2.91 -3.75
CA CYS A 17 -1.93 -2.82 -5.21
C CYS A 17 -2.46 -1.44 -5.62
N CYS A 18 -1.50 -0.54 -5.84
CA CYS A 18 -1.64 0.88 -6.16
C CYS A 18 -2.35 1.09 -7.51
N GLY A 19 -2.66 2.33 -7.89
CA GLY A 19 -3.20 2.63 -9.23
C GLY A 19 -4.72 2.87 -9.33
N ASN A 20 -5.43 2.91 -8.20
CA ASN A 20 -6.84 3.30 -8.20
C ASN A 20 -7.01 4.83 -8.14
N SER A 21 -8.10 5.33 -8.72
CA SER A 21 -8.48 6.74 -8.56
C SER A 21 -9.14 6.96 -7.20
N TYR A 22 -8.40 7.55 -6.25
CA TYR A 22 -8.91 7.81 -4.91
C TYR A 22 -9.68 9.13 -4.82
N THR A 23 -10.73 9.14 -3.99
CA THR A 23 -11.55 10.35 -3.77
C THR A 23 -10.95 11.27 -2.69
N ASN A 24 -11.48 11.26 -1.47
CA ASN A 24 -10.98 12.06 -0.35
C ASN A 24 -10.71 11.21 0.89
N LYS A 25 -9.85 11.73 1.77
CA LYS A 25 -9.42 11.06 3.00
C LYS A 25 -10.57 10.51 3.84
N LYS A 26 -11.64 11.30 4.03
CA LYS A 26 -12.77 10.92 4.89
C LYS A 26 -13.49 9.68 4.33
N LYS A 27 -13.75 9.65 3.02
CA LYS A 27 -14.37 8.50 2.35
C LYS A 27 -13.45 7.28 2.37
N ILE A 28 -12.16 7.46 2.07
CA ILE A 28 -11.15 6.38 2.11
C ILE A 28 -11.11 5.71 3.48
N ILE A 29 -10.96 6.49 4.55
CA ILE A 29 -10.89 5.94 5.91
C ILE A 29 -12.20 5.27 6.31
N ARG A 30 -13.36 5.84 5.94
CA ARG A 30 -14.66 5.22 6.17
C ARG A 30 -14.78 3.87 5.47
N ASP A 31 -14.39 3.79 4.20
CA ASP A 31 -14.52 2.58 3.38
C ASP A 31 -13.54 1.49 3.87
N ILE A 32 -12.32 1.86 4.31
CA ILE A 32 -11.39 0.93 4.98
C ILE A 32 -11.95 0.41 6.30
N ARG A 33 -12.57 1.27 7.13
CA ARG A 33 -13.23 0.84 8.37
C ARG A 33 -14.37 -0.14 8.08
N LYS A 34 -15.16 0.12 7.03
CA LYS A 34 -16.20 -0.81 6.58
C LYS A 34 -15.62 -2.16 6.17
N ASN A 35 -14.54 -2.17 5.37
CA ASN A 35 -13.84 -3.42 5.02
C ASN A 35 -13.34 -4.17 6.25
N THR A 36 -12.81 -3.44 7.23
CA THR A 36 -12.28 -4.01 8.48
C THR A 36 -13.39 -4.66 9.30
N LEU A 37 -14.54 -3.99 9.45
CA LEU A 37 -15.70 -4.56 10.15
C LEU A 37 -16.27 -5.78 9.44
N GLU A 38 -16.36 -5.76 8.10
CA GLU A 38 -16.75 -6.94 7.32
C GLU A 38 -15.77 -8.09 7.48
N PHE A 39 -14.47 -7.79 7.60
CA PHE A 39 -13.46 -8.80 7.85
C PHE A 39 -13.58 -9.40 9.26
N GLU A 40 -13.85 -8.60 10.28
CA GLU A 40 -14.05 -9.08 11.65
C GLU A 40 -15.26 -10.00 11.75
N ASN A 41 -16.33 -9.72 11.00
CA ASN A 41 -17.57 -10.49 10.99
C ASN A 41 -17.61 -11.63 9.94
N LYS A 42 -16.51 -11.89 9.24
CA LYS A 42 -16.47 -12.91 8.19
C LYS A 42 -16.63 -14.33 8.76
N LYS A 43 -17.31 -15.20 8.01
CA LYS A 43 -17.36 -16.64 8.32
C LYS A 43 -16.03 -17.34 8.04
N SER A 44 -15.33 -16.93 6.98
CA SER A 44 -14.03 -17.47 6.58
C SER A 44 -13.27 -16.45 5.74
N LEU A 45 -11.94 -16.63 5.61
CA LEU A 45 -11.14 -15.78 4.72
C LEU A 45 -11.63 -15.87 3.27
N LYS A 46 -11.92 -17.09 2.78
CA LYS A 46 -12.48 -17.31 1.44
C LYS A 46 -13.77 -16.50 1.25
N SER A 47 -14.70 -16.56 2.20
CA SER A 47 -15.95 -15.81 2.15
C SER A 47 -15.73 -14.29 2.12
N PHE A 48 -14.72 -13.77 2.82
CA PHE A 48 -14.39 -12.35 2.76
C PHE A 48 -13.82 -11.95 1.40
N MET A 49 -12.87 -12.73 0.88
CA MET A 49 -12.18 -12.43 -0.38
C MET A 49 -13.11 -12.49 -1.60
N THR A 50 -14.15 -13.34 -1.58
CA THR A 50 -15.10 -13.50 -2.70
C THR A 50 -16.38 -12.67 -2.55
N ARG A 51 -16.51 -11.82 -1.52
CA ARG A 51 -17.81 -11.15 -1.24
C ARG A 51 -18.18 -10.07 -2.25
N THR A 52 -17.19 -9.51 -2.93
CA THR A 52 -17.33 -8.50 -3.97
C THR A 52 -15.99 -8.37 -4.69
N THR A 53 -16.03 -8.06 -5.97
CA THR A 53 -14.86 -7.68 -6.77
C THR A 53 -14.81 -6.16 -7.01
N GLU A 54 -15.86 -5.44 -6.61
CA GLU A 54 -15.97 -4.00 -6.83
C GLU A 54 -15.06 -3.23 -5.87
N LEU A 55 -14.44 -2.17 -6.40
CA LEU A 55 -13.82 -1.15 -5.57
C LEU A 55 -14.88 -0.45 -4.73
N ARG A 56 -14.46 0.05 -3.57
CA ARG A 56 -15.30 0.94 -2.78
C ARG A 56 -15.50 2.27 -3.49
N SER A 57 -16.57 2.97 -3.12
CA SER A 57 -16.90 4.32 -3.63
C SER A 57 -15.75 5.32 -3.49
N SER A 58 -14.81 5.08 -2.56
CA SER A 58 -13.61 5.89 -2.40
C SER A 58 -12.46 5.57 -3.35
N GLY A 59 -12.59 4.54 -4.19
CA GLY A 59 -11.53 3.95 -5.02
C GLY A 59 -10.67 2.90 -4.31
N ILE A 60 -10.93 2.58 -3.04
CA ILE A 60 -10.13 1.60 -2.29
C ILE A 60 -10.58 0.18 -2.60
N CYS A 61 -9.62 -0.73 -2.75
CA CYS A 61 -9.88 -2.17 -2.83
C CYS A 61 -10.74 -2.63 -1.65
N ALA A 62 -11.82 -3.38 -1.91
CA ALA A 62 -12.67 -3.93 -0.86
C ALA A 62 -11.88 -4.84 0.09
N ASN A 63 -10.80 -5.47 -0.36
CA ASN A 63 -9.99 -6.37 0.47
C ASN A 63 -8.95 -5.66 1.35
N LEU A 64 -8.79 -4.34 1.23
CA LEU A 64 -7.89 -3.57 2.10
C LEU A 64 -8.51 -3.34 3.48
N ILE A 65 -7.84 -3.80 4.53
CA ILE A 65 -8.26 -3.62 5.93
C ILE A 65 -7.21 -2.84 6.73
N LEU A 66 -7.63 -2.34 7.89
CA LEU A 66 -6.74 -1.76 8.90
C LEU A 66 -6.71 -2.68 10.12
N LYS A 67 -5.52 -3.15 10.51
CA LYS A 67 -5.32 -3.86 11.77
C LYS A 67 -3.96 -3.50 12.35
N ASP A 68 -3.90 -3.30 13.67
CA ASP A 68 -2.69 -2.89 14.40
C ASP A 68 -2.04 -1.63 13.79
N GLU A 69 -2.87 -0.65 13.42
CA GLU A 69 -2.48 0.60 12.75
C GLU A 69 -1.82 0.44 11.36
N LYS A 70 -1.86 -0.78 10.80
CA LYS A 70 -1.30 -1.09 9.48
C LYS A 70 -2.37 -1.45 8.48
N PHE A 71 -2.21 -0.94 7.26
CA PHE A 71 -3.01 -1.35 6.11
C PHE A 71 -2.42 -2.63 5.52
N PHE A 72 -3.26 -3.64 5.26
CA PHE A 72 -2.85 -4.81 4.49
C PHE A 72 -4.06 -5.54 3.87
N CYS A 73 -3.77 -6.44 2.93
CA CYS A 73 -4.74 -7.37 2.37
C CYS A 73 -4.63 -8.72 3.10
N PRO A 74 -5.70 -9.21 3.75
CA PRO A 74 -5.65 -10.48 4.49
C PRO A 74 -5.50 -11.69 3.57
N GLY A 75 -5.74 -11.54 2.27
CA GLY A 75 -5.53 -12.59 1.27
C GLY A 75 -4.09 -12.77 0.82
N HIS A 76 -3.15 -11.93 1.29
CA HIS A 76 -1.75 -11.98 0.86
C HIS A 76 -1.06 -13.31 1.29
N PRO A 77 -0.27 -13.97 0.44
CA PRO A 77 0.33 -15.28 0.73
C PRO A 77 1.26 -15.30 1.95
N GLN A 78 1.91 -14.16 2.24
CA GLN A 78 2.76 -14.01 3.44
C GLN A 78 1.98 -14.19 4.75
N LEU A 79 0.65 -14.01 4.74
CA LEU A 79 -0.21 -14.18 5.91
C LEU A 79 -0.87 -15.57 5.96
N ASN A 80 -0.67 -16.39 4.93
CA ASN A 80 -1.51 -17.56 4.64
C ASN A 80 -0.70 -18.80 4.26
N LYS A 81 0.48 -19.01 4.87
CA LYS A 81 1.35 -20.18 4.58
C LYS A 81 1.63 -20.34 3.08
N ASN A 82 1.88 -19.23 2.38
CA ASN A 82 2.12 -19.14 0.94
C ASN A 82 0.90 -19.45 0.05
N ILE A 83 -0.31 -19.60 0.60
CA ILE A 83 -1.55 -19.69 -0.18
C ILE A 83 -1.98 -18.27 -0.57
N ASP A 84 -2.04 -17.99 -1.87
CA ASP A 84 -2.47 -16.69 -2.39
C ASP A 84 -3.99 -16.63 -2.58
N TYR A 85 -4.70 -16.14 -1.56
CA TYR A 85 -6.15 -15.96 -1.60
C TYR A 85 -6.57 -14.75 -2.42
N ARG A 86 -5.64 -13.90 -2.90
CA ARG A 86 -5.96 -12.80 -3.83
C ARG A 86 -6.50 -13.32 -5.16
N ASN A 87 -6.13 -14.54 -5.55
CA ASN A 87 -6.64 -15.20 -6.77
C ASN A 87 -8.15 -15.49 -6.74
N LEU A 88 -8.80 -15.35 -5.58
CA LEU A 88 -10.25 -15.49 -5.45
C LEU A 88 -11.01 -14.23 -5.89
N ASP A 89 -10.31 -13.10 -6.02
CA ASP A 89 -10.82 -11.84 -6.52
C ASP A 89 -10.21 -11.62 -7.92
N PRO A 90 -10.95 -11.90 -9.01
CA PRO A 90 -10.43 -11.82 -10.38
C PRO A 90 -10.02 -10.39 -10.77
N ASP A 91 -10.57 -9.37 -10.10
CA ASP A 91 -10.25 -7.96 -10.34
C ASP A 91 -9.07 -7.49 -9.47
N CYS A 92 -8.47 -8.39 -8.68
CA CYS A 92 -7.27 -8.10 -7.93
C CYS A 92 -6.05 -8.00 -8.87
N HIS A 93 -5.65 -6.77 -9.17
CA HIS A 93 -4.41 -6.48 -9.91
C HIS A 93 -3.15 -6.70 -9.05
N LYS A 94 -2.91 -7.93 -8.61
CA LYS A 94 -1.77 -8.30 -7.74
C LYS A 94 -0.38 -8.05 -8.37
N GLU A 95 -0.32 -7.96 -9.70
CA GLU A 95 0.90 -7.64 -10.46
C GLU A 95 1.10 -6.13 -10.63
N HIS A 96 0.10 -5.31 -10.29
CA HIS A 96 0.26 -3.87 -10.34
C HIS A 96 1.23 -3.41 -9.25
N ILE A 97 2.31 -2.78 -9.69
CA ILE A 97 3.31 -2.14 -8.84
C ILE A 97 3.38 -0.66 -9.18
N CYS A 98 3.38 0.22 -8.17
CA CYS A 98 3.55 1.65 -8.44
C CYS A 98 4.95 1.93 -8.96
N LYS A 99 5.09 3.01 -9.76
CA LYS A 99 6.37 3.43 -10.36
C LYS A 99 7.47 3.57 -9.31
N THR A 100 7.17 4.19 -8.16
CA THR A 100 8.12 4.36 -7.06
C THR A 100 8.65 3.01 -6.54
N TYR A 101 7.78 2.02 -6.37
CA TYR A 101 8.17 0.67 -5.94
C TYR A 101 9.03 -0.03 -7.00
N SER A 102 8.61 0.02 -8.26
CA SER A 102 9.35 -0.56 -9.38
C SER A 102 10.79 0.00 -9.46
N LEU A 103 10.94 1.32 -9.39
CA LEU A 103 12.26 1.96 -9.41
C LEU A 103 13.08 1.67 -8.15
N PHE A 104 12.46 1.64 -6.97
CA PHE A 104 13.15 1.30 -5.73
C PHE A 104 13.81 -0.08 -5.80
N GLN A 105 13.16 -1.05 -6.46
CA GLN A 105 13.72 -2.40 -6.63
C GLN A 105 14.96 -2.45 -7.54
N THR A 106 15.11 -1.51 -8.47
CA THR A 106 16.28 -1.43 -9.36
C THR A 106 17.44 -0.65 -8.77
N TRP A 107 17.22 0.09 -7.68
CA TRP A 107 18.27 0.85 -7.01
C TRP A 107 19.24 -0.03 -6.23
N ASN A 108 20.49 0.41 -6.16
CA ASN A 108 21.47 -0.17 -5.24
C ASN A 108 21.08 0.09 -3.77
N LYS A 109 21.72 -0.64 -2.85
CA LYS A 109 21.41 -0.60 -1.42
C LYS A 109 21.60 0.80 -0.83
N GLU A 110 22.60 1.54 -1.30
CA GLU A 110 22.91 2.89 -0.86
C GLU A 110 21.76 3.85 -1.18
N LYS A 111 21.29 3.85 -2.44
CA LYS A 111 20.19 4.72 -2.87
C LYS A 111 18.86 4.31 -2.23
N GLN A 112 18.60 3.01 -2.04
CA GLN A 112 17.46 2.53 -1.26
C GLN A 112 17.48 3.09 0.17
N LYS A 113 18.65 3.03 0.85
CA LYS A 113 18.82 3.58 2.20
C LYS A 113 18.65 5.10 2.25
N GLN A 114 19.17 5.84 1.26
CA GLN A 114 18.96 7.29 1.14
C GLN A 114 17.48 7.62 1.02
N PHE A 115 16.73 6.88 0.21
CA PHE A 115 15.30 7.09 0.05
C PHE A 115 14.53 6.79 1.34
N LEU A 116 14.87 5.72 2.06
CA LEU A 116 14.23 5.42 3.36
C LEU A 116 14.52 6.49 4.41
N ASN A 117 15.74 7.03 4.46
CA ASN A 117 16.07 8.17 5.31
C ASN A 117 15.29 9.43 4.92
N PHE A 118 15.11 9.67 3.62
CA PHE A 118 14.23 10.74 3.13
C PHE A 118 12.78 10.53 3.59
N LEU A 119 12.22 9.33 3.44
CA LEU A 119 10.86 9.03 3.91
C LEU A 119 10.72 9.23 5.43
N LYS A 120 11.74 8.83 6.20
CA LYS A 120 11.80 9.04 7.65
C LYS A 120 11.77 10.53 8.02
N SER A 121 12.48 11.38 7.27
CA SER A 121 12.54 12.82 7.55
C SER A 121 11.21 13.52 7.27
N LYS A 122 10.36 12.98 6.40
CA LYS A 122 9.03 13.52 6.10
C LYS A 122 7.99 13.33 7.19
N LYS A 123 8.25 12.50 8.21
CA LYS A 123 7.33 12.24 9.35
C LYS A 123 5.89 11.95 8.89
N LEU A 124 5.74 11.16 7.82
CA LEU A 124 4.44 10.84 7.24
C LEU A 124 3.66 9.88 8.14
N ASN A 125 2.33 9.89 8.01
CA ASN A 125 1.51 8.77 8.44
C ASN A 125 1.21 7.85 7.24
N SER A 126 0.74 6.62 7.50
CA SER A 126 0.45 5.61 6.47
C SER A 126 -0.51 6.09 5.38
N TYR A 127 -1.46 6.97 5.71
CA TYR A 127 -2.35 7.57 4.70
C TYR A 127 -1.57 8.47 3.73
N ALA A 128 -0.85 9.46 4.26
CA ALA A 128 -0.08 10.40 3.45
C ALA A 128 1.02 9.69 2.67
N TYR A 129 1.64 8.68 3.29
CA TYR A 129 2.58 7.78 2.66
C TYR A 129 1.96 7.08 1.45
N SER A 130 0.82 6.41 1.63
CA SER A 130 0.13 5.70 0.55
C SER A 130 -0.17 6.58 -0.65
N ILE A 131 -0.81 7.73 -0.41
CA ILE A 131 -1.23 8.65 -1.49
C ILE A 131 -0.02 9.25 -2.21
N ARG A 132 0.99 9.70 -1.46
CA ARG A 132 2.16 10.37 -2.05
C ARG A 132 3.16 9.41 -2.70
N LEU A 133 3.11 8.12 -2.35
CA LEU A 133 3.89 7.07 -3.00
C LEU A 133 3.25 6.68 -4.34
N ASP A 134 1.92 6.59 -4.35
CA ASP A 134 1.10 6.22 -5.51
C ASP A 134 1.11 7.30 -6.61
N ASN A 135 0.98 8.57 -6.23
CA ASN A 135 0.96 9.69 -7.18
C ASN A 135 2.36 10.23 -7.58
N ASN A 136 3.44 9.49 -7.29
CA ASN A 136 4.83 9.84 -7.56
C ASN A 136 5.41 11.05 -6.79
N TYR A 137 4.65 11.74 -5.95
CA TYR A 137 5.14 12.94 -5.25
C TYR A 137 6.43 12.69 -4.46
N LEU A 138 6.50 11.57 -3.72
CA LEU A 138 7.70 11.24 -2.91
C LEU A 138 8.92 10.94 -3.78
N LEU A 139 8.72 10.31 -4.94
CA LEU A 139 9.77 10.02 -5.89
C LEU A 139 10.34 11.31 -6.48
N GLU A 140 9.46 12.17 -6.99
CA GLU A 140 9.86 13.45 -7.62
C GLU A 140 10.52 14.41 -6.62
N GLU A 141 10.05 14.44 -5.38
CA GLU A 141 10.65 15.24 -4.33
C GLU A 141 12.05 14.72 -3.95
N PHE A 142 12.23 13.41 -3.86
CA PHE A 142 13.54 12.80 -3.62
C PHE A 142 14.54 13.08 -4.74
N GLU A 143 14.10 12.94 -5.99
CA GLU A 143 14.95 13.19 -7.15
C GLU A 143 15.36 14.67 -7.29
N ARG A 144 14.46 15.61 -6.98
CA ARG A 144 14.81 17.05 -6.95
C ARG A 144 15.85 17.37 -5.88
N GLY A 145 15.69 16.82 -4.67
CA GLY A 145 16.66 17.00 -3.60
C GLY A 145 18.05 16.42 -3.93
N ALA A 146 18.10 15.34 -4.72
CA ALA A 146 19.34 14.73 -5.16
C ALA A 146 20.07 15.51 -6.27
N LYS A 147 19.34 16.28 -7.10
CA LYS A 147 19.92 17.14 -8.14
C LYS A 147 20.61 18.36 -7.53
N ASN A 148 19.95 19.02 -6.56
CA ASN A 148 20.49 20.21 -5.88
C ASN A 148 21.70 19.95 -4.97
N GLN A 149 22.18 18.70 -4.86
CA GLN A 149 23.39 18.33 -4.12
C GLN A 149 24.57 18.00 -5.05
N LYS A 150 24.36 18.04 -6.36
CA LYS A 150 25.37 17.78 -7.39
C LYS A 150 25.83 19.04 -8.14
N ASP A 151 25.21 20.17 -7.83
CA ASP A 151 25.62 21.52 -8.26
C ASP A 151 26.29 22.23 -7.07
#